data_AF-A0A2C6KQQ0-F1
#
_entry.id   AF-A0A2C6KQQ0-F1
#
_cell.length_a   1.000
_cell.length_b   1.000
_cell.length_c   1.000
_cell.angle_alpha   90.00
_cell.angle_beta   90.00
_cell.angle_gamma   90.00
#
_symmetry.space_group_name_H-M   'P 1'
#
loop_
_entity.id
_entity.type
_entity.pdbx_description
1 polymer ?
#
loop_
_entity_poly.entity_id
_entity_poly.type
_entity_poly.pdbx_seq_one_letter_code
_entity_poly.pdbx_strand_id
1 'polypeptide(L)'
;MEATAQDQSAHTSRCGSSEGATGGNEGFPITGSGGPLVVMKFGGSSLATAENISRVVDTVSAELPSRPLVVLSAIGKTTDKLIALGTAALEQKGASIDQLHQFHVELIKGLGLSPEDVPAVWEIEEEISRLLTGISLIQEISARTQDLLMSYGERLSVRIVSTYMERIRKIPTRFFDAWDVGLRTTGGSGSSESLKTPVEVLESSYDEIGKAFAPLTLSYIFTPVVTGFIAKDEKGTVTTLGRSGSDFSAAIFGAAVNASEVQIWTDVNGVLTADPRVVKGAKSVQRISFDQAAELAYFGAKVLHPKTILPAMRNNIPVRVKNSYNPCHPGTVVLQTAYSPDGTPESLTREGEAVTAITYQRNITVVDVNSSRMLGAHGFLARLFSVCDQLNISIDVVATSEVSVSLSLEQNTPESKIETLRERLSAFSTTAVRRGKALISVVGNLHQRCNEVVAQICLALSTIGVSIQLISFGSSKVNFTFCVDDSEAHRAVQAIHDALFFAPLSLTSSTRGESPV
;
A
#
# COMPACT_ATOMS: atom_id res chain seq x y z
N MET A 1 -2.37 20.63 -25.66
CA MET A 1 -2.36 20.56 -27.13
C MET A 1 -1.41 19.44 -27.51
N GLU A 2 -1.99 18.42 -28.16
CA GLU A 2 -1.42 17.22 -28.78
C GLU A 2 -0.01 16.77 -28.34
N ALA A 3 0.03 15.80 -27.43
CA ALA A 3 1.18 14.94 -27.22
C ALA A 3 0.92 13.64 -27.99
N THR A 4 1.76 13.40 -28.99
CA THR A 4 1.84 12.19 -29.82
C THR A 4 1.96 10.93 -28.97
N ALA A 5 0.99 10.03 -29.09
CA ALA A 5 1.06 8.66 -28.61
C ALA A 5 2.02 7.86 -29.52
N GLN A 6 3.16 7.44 -28.97
CA GLN A 6 4.01 6.45 -29.61
C GLN A 6 3.53 5.05 -29.21
N ASP A 7 3.19 4.31 -30.25
CA ASP A 7 2.79 2.92 -30.35
C ASP A 7 3.79 1.98 -29.64
N GLN A 8 3.37 1.32 -28.57
CA GLN A 8 4.04 0.16 -27.98
C GLN A 8 3.22 -1.08 -28.33
N SER A 9 3.34 -1.53 -29.57
CA SER A 9 2.78 -2.80 -30.02
C SER A 9 3.70 -3.98 -29.63
N ALA A 10 3.15 -4.82 -28.75
CA ALA A 10 3.31 -6.27 -28.67
C ALA A 10 4.70 -6.92 -28.87
N HIS A 11 5.40 -7.13 -27.75
CA HIS A 11 6.19 -8.35 -27.55
C HIS A 11 5.68 -9.12 -26.33
N THR A 12 4.58 -9.86 -26.53
CA THR A 12 4.15 -10.93 -25.64
C THR A 12 5.04 -12.16 -25.87
N SER A 13 6.19 -12.21 -25.20
CA SER A 13 6.91 -13.46 -25.06
C SER A 13 6.13 -14.36 -24.10
N ARG A 14 5.69 -15.52 -24.59
CA ARG A 14 5.19 -16.60 -23.72
C ARG A 14 6.34 -17.03 -22.82
N CYS A 15 6.21 -16.80 -21.52
CA CYS A 15 7.14 -17.33 -20.52
C CYS A 15 7.12 -18.87 -20.64
N GLY A 16 8.32 -19.44 -20.81
CA GLY A 16 8.54 -20.76 -21.42
C GLY A 16 7.74 -21.91 -20.83
N SER A 17 7.03 -22.61 -21.72
CA SER A 17 6.65 -24.00 -21.53
C SER A 17 7.91 -24.87 -21.69
N SER A 18 8.18 -25.73 -20.72
CA SER A 18 9.07 -26.87 -20.91
C SER A 18 8.60 -27.69 -22.13
N GLU A 19 9.51 -27.93 -23.07
CA GLU A 19 9.28 -28.79 -24.23
C GLU A 19 8.97 -30.24 -23.79
N GLY A 20 7.86 -30.79 -24.27
CA GLY A 20 7.57 -32.22 -24.17
C GLY A 20 6.09 -32.58 -24.31
N ALA A 21 5.77 -33.24 -25.42
CA ALA A 21 4.56 -34.03 -25.72
C ALA A 21 3.34 -33.30 -26.34
N THR A 22 3.09 -33.68 -27.58
CA THR A 22 1.92 -33.42 -28.42
C THR A 22 0.67 -34.19 -27.97
N GLY A 23 -0.49 -33.52 -27.99
CA GLY A 23 -1.81 -34.12 -28.25
C GLY A 23 -2.63 -34.52 -27.02
N GLY A 24 -3.82 -33.93 -26.87
CA GLY A 24 -4.88 -34.43 -25.97
C GLY A 24 -5.71 -33.33 -25.33
N ASN A 25 -6.97 -33.22 -25.74
CA ASN A 25 -8.01 -32.44 -25.10
C ASN A 25 -8.46 -33.18 -23.83
N GLU A 26 -7.86 -32.92 -22.67
CA GLU A 26 -8.26 -33.47 -21.38
C GLU A 26 -8.35 -32.37 -20.31
N GLY A 27 -9.45 -32.37 -19.55
CA GLY A 27 -9.77 -31.34 -18.56
C GLY A 27 -8.72 -31.22 -17.48
N PHE A 28 -8.44 -29.97 -17.07
CA PHE A 28 -7.52 -29.64 -15.99
C PHE A 28 -7.90 -30.37 -14.69
N PRO A 29 -7.11 -31.35 -14.21
CA PRO A 29 -7.36 -31.96 -12.92
C PRO A 29 -6.88 -31.00 -11.84
N ILE A 30 -7.82 -30.36 -11.12
CA ILE A 30 -7.52 -29.76 -9.83
C ILE A 30 -7.41 -30.89 -8.79
N THR A 31 -6.33 -31.66 -8.86
CA THR A 31 -5.98 -32.66 -7.85
C THR A 31 -4.49 -32.57 -7.52
N GLY A 32 -4.05 -31.35 -7.16
CA GLY A 32 -2.72 -31.10 -6.61
C GLY A 32 -2.76 -31.04 -5.08
N SER A 33 -2.81 -32.19 -4.39
CA SER A 33 -2.56 -32.25 -2.95
C SER A 33 -1.04 -32.18 -2.71
N GLY A 34 -0.45 -30.97 -2.73
CA GLY A 34 0.97 -30.84 -2.38
C GLY A 34 1.62 -29.47 -2.50
N GLY A 35 1.07 -28.54 -3.28
CA GLY A 35 1.63 -27.19 -3.36
C GLY A 35 1.37 -26.37 -2.09
N PRO A 36 2.15 -25.34 -1.77
CA PRO A 36 1.80 -24.43 -0.67
C PRO A 36 0.51 -23.67 -0.98
N LEU A 37 -0.12 -23.02 0.02
CA LEU A 37 -1.25 -22.11 -0.21
C LEU A 37 -0.72 -20.67 -0.31
N VAL A 38 -1.10 -19.93 -1.34
CA VAL A 38 -0.78 -18.50 -1.49
C VAL A 38 -2.05 -17.65 -1.47
N VAL A 39 -1.97 -16.44 -0.93
CA VAL A 39 -3.05 -15.45 -1.05
C VAL A 39 -2.69 -14.45 -2.13
N MET A 40 -3.55 -14.22 -3.10
CA MET A 40 -3.32 -13.31 -4.23
C MET A 40 -4.33 -12.17 -4.19
N LYS A 41 -3.87 -10.95 -3.94
CA LYS A 41 -4.71 -9.76 -3.96
C LYS A 41 -4.55 -8.99 -5.25
N PHE A 42 -5.66 -8.62 -5.89
CA PHE A 42 -5.67 -7.75 -7.06
C PHE A 42 -6.37 -6.42 -6.76
N GLY A 43 -5.68 -5.31 -7.06
CA GLY A 43 -6.24 -3.95 -6.91
C GLY A 43 -7.21 -3.57 -8.02
N GLY A 44 -7.99 -2.50 -7.82
CA GLY A 44 -9.03 -2.11 -8.77
C GLY A 44 -8.53 -1.75 -10.17
N SER A 45 -7.34 -1.14 -10.29
CA SER A 45 -6.69 -0.89 -11.59
C SER A 45 -6.35 -2.17 -12.36
N SER A 46 -6.09 -3.28 -11.65
CA SER A 46 -5.83 -4.59 -12.27
C SER A 46 -7.11 -5.26 -12.77
N LEU A 47 -8.29 -4.75 -12.40
CA LEU A 47 -9.60 -5.27 -12.76
C LEU A 47 -10.41 -4.32 -13.66
N ALA A 48 -9.84 -3.20 -14.08
CA ALA A 48 -10.58 -2.08 -14.65
C ALA A 48 -11.31 -2.35 -15.99
N THR A 49 -10.84 -3.34 -16.76
CA THR A 49 -11.40 -3.72 -18.07
C THR A 49 -11.49 -5.24 -18.21
N ALA A 50 -12.19 -5.71 -19.24
CA ALA A 50 -12.30 -7.14 -19.53
C ALA A 50 -10.91 -7.78 -19.80
N GLU A 51 -10.03 -7.08 -20.53
CA GLU A 51 -8.67 -7.52 -20.82
C GLU A 51 -7.82 -7.58 -19.54
N ASN A 52 -8.00 -6.61 -18.65
CA ASN A 52 -7.36 -6.59 -17.34
C ASN A 52 -7.79 -7.80 -16.49
N ILE A 53 -9.09 -8.08 -16.42
CA ILE A 53 -9.63 -9.26 -15.71
C ILE A 53 -9.12 -10.56 -16.36
N SER A 54 -9.10 -10.66 -17.68
CA SER A 54 -8.54 -11.84 -18.38
C SER A 54 -7.09 -12.09 -17.96
N ARG A 55 -6.24 -11.04 -17.94
CA ARG A 55 -4.83 -11.14 -17.49
C ARG A 55 -4.71 -11.56 -16.03
N VAL A 56 -5.58 -11.05 -15.15
CA VAL A 56 -5.65 -11.48 -13.75
C VAL A 56 -5.98 -12.97 -13.66
N VAL A 57 -6.97 -13.44 -14.41
CA VAL A 57 -7.35 -14.86 -14.39
C VAL A 57 -6.28 -15.76 -15.01
N ASP A 58 -5.57 -15.32 -16.05
CA ASP A 58 -4.40 -16.04 -16.58
C ASP A 58 -3.31 -16.17 -15.50
N THR A 59 -3.11 -15.12 -14.71
CA THR A 59 -2.15 -15.11 -13.60
C THR A 59 -2.58 -16.08 -12.49
N VAL A 60 -3.86 -16.07 -12.09
CA VAL A 60 -4.40 -17.03 -11.11
C VAL A 60 -4.30 -18.46 -11.64
N SER A 61 -4.58 -18.67 -12.93
CA SER A 61 -4.48 -19.98 -13.59
C SER A 61 -3.05 -20.54 -13.53
N ALA A 62 -2.04 -19.68 -13.71
CA ALA A 62 -0.64 -20.08 -13.61
C ALA A 62 -0.22 -20.44 -12.18
N GLU A 63 -0.88 -19.87 -11.18
CA GLU A 63 -0.63 -20.10 -9.75
C GLU A 63 -1.52 -21.20 -9.16
N LEU A 64 -2.39 -21.87 -9.92
CA LEU A 64 -3.20 -23.00 -9.44
C LEU A 64 -2.41 -24.10 -8.71
N PRO A 65 -1.18 -24.46 -9.13
CA PRO A 65 -0.34 -25.40 -8.37
C PRO A 65 -0.05 -24.93 -6.93
N SER A 66 -0.06 -23.61 -6.69
CA SER A 66 0.13 -22.94 -5.39
C SER A 66 -1.19 -22.71 -4.62
N ARG A 67 -2.28 -23.38 -5.01
CA ARG A 67 -3.59 -23.37 -4.33
C ARG A 67 -4.05 -21.94 -3.94
N PRO A 68 -4.26 -21.04 -4.91
CA PRO A 68 -4.44 -19.63 -4.63
C PRO A 68 -5.76 -19.35 -3.88
N LEU A 69 -5.73 -18.45 -2.89
CA LEU A 69 -6.91 -17.76 -2.38
C LEU A 69 -6.89 -16.34 -2.92
N VAL A 70 -7.89 -15.98 -3.71
CA VAL A 70 -7.92 -14.70 -4.42
C VAL A 70 -8.70 -13.67 -3.61
N VAL A 71 -8.13 -12.48 -3.42
CA VAL A 71 -8.78 -11.34 -2.77
C VAL A 71 -8.93 -10.21 -3.79
N LEU A 72 -10.14 -9.72 -3.99
CA LEU A 72 -10.41 -8.69 -5.00
C LEU A 72 -10.84 -7.37 -4.36
N SER A 73 -10.28 -6.27 -4.85
CA SER A 73 -10.84 -4.93 -4.67
C SER A 73 -12.04 -4.70 -5.60
N ALA A 74 -12.75 -3.59 -5.42
CA ALA A 74 -13.73 -3.13 -6.40
C ALA A 74 -13.11 -2.95 -7.80
N ILE A 75 -13.91 -3.17 -8.85
CA ILE A 75 -13.47 -3.02 -10.25
C ILE A 75 -13.17 -1.55 -10.56
N GLY A 76 -11.97 -1.25 -11.07
CA GLY A 76 -11.60 0.09 -11.53
C GLY A 76 -11.78 1.16 -10.45
N LYS A 77 -12.63 2.15 -10.72
CA LYS A 77 -12.98 3.25 -9.81
C LYS A 77 -14.40 3.13 -9.24
N THR A 78 -14.95 1.91 -9.14
CA THR A 78 -16.33 1.71 -8.70
C THR A 78 -16.58 2.23 -7.27
N THR A 79 -15.64 2.08 -6.34
CA THR A 79 -15.77 2.66 -4.99
C THR A 79 -15.91 4.19 -5.03
N ASP A 80 -15.09 4.89 -5.81
CA ASP A 80 -15.18 6.35 -5.98
C ASP A 80 -16.54 6.76 -6.60
N LYS A 81 -17.01 5.99 -7.60
CA LYS A 81 -18.32 6.21 -8.22
C LYS A 81 -19.46 6.02 -7.21
N LEU A 82 -19.40 5.00 -6.36
CA LEU A 82 -20.40 4.73 -5.32
C LEU A 82 -20.44 5.86 -4.29
N ILE A 83 -19.27 6.35 -3.85
CA ILE A 83 -19.20 7.52 -2.95
C ILE A 83 -19.83 8.75 -3.61
N ALA A 84 -19.48 9.03 -4.88
CA ALA A 84 -20.04 10.15 -5.63
C ALA A 84 -21.56 10.05 -5.81
N LEU A 85 -22.09 8.84 -6.05
CA LEU A 85 -23.54 8.59 -6.10
C LEU A 85 -24.21 8.87 -4.75
N GLY A 86 -23.60 8.47 -3.65
CA GLY A 86 -24.08 8.79 -2.30
C GLY A 86 -24.14 10.30 -2.04
N THR A 87 -23.10 11.03 -2.43
CA THR A 87 -23.09 12.50 -2.34
C THR A 87 -24.14 13.15 -3.24
N ALA A 88 -24.30 12.68 -4.48
CA ALA A 88 -25.32 13.20 -5.39
C ALA A 88 -26.75 12.95 -4.89
N ALA A 89 -26.99 11.80 -4.24
CA ALA A 89 -28.26 11.46 -3.62
C ALA A 89 -28.57 12.40 -2.44
N LEU A 90 -27.57 12.70 -1.61
CA LEU A 90 -27.68 13.65 -0.50
C LEU A 90 -28.06 15.06 -0.97
N GLU A 91 -27.48 15.50 -2.10
CA GLU A 91 -27.71 16.83 -2.68
C GLU A 91 -28.98 16.92 -3.55
N GLN A 92 -29.82 15.87 -3.61
CA GLN A 92 -31.01 15.77 -4.46
C GLN A 92 -30.75 16.02 -5.96
N LYS A 93 -29.52 15.74 -6.43
CA LYS A 93 -29.13 15.96 -7.84
C LYS A 93 -29.55 14.83 -8.79
N GLY A 94 -30.48 13.98 -8.38
CA GLY A 94 -30.92 12.82 -9.17
C GLY A 94 -29.80 11.78 -9.32
N ALA A 95 -29.44 11.08 -8.23
CA ALA A 95 -28.47 9.99 -8.29
C ALA A 95 -29.05 8.81 -9.08
N SER A 96 -28.56 8.63 -10.31
CA SER A 96 -28.89 7.48 -11.15
C SER A 96 -27.72 6.49 -11.21
N ILE A 97 -28.03 5.20 -11.14
CA ILE A 97 -27.05 4.13 -11.32
C ILE A 97 -26.80 3.79 -12.79
N ASP A 98 -27.44 4.45 -13.77
CA ASP A 98 -27.38 4.07 -15.20
C ASP A 98 -25.95 3.96 -15.73
N GLN A 99 -25.07 4.88 -15.35
CA GLN A 99 -23.66 4.84 -15.77
C GLN A 99 -22.90 3.67 -15.15
N LEU A 100 -23.25 3.28 -13.91
CA LEU A 100 -22.68 2.12 -13.24
C LEU A 100 -23.19 0.83 -13.89
N HIS A 101 -24.50 0.76 -14.16
CA HIS A 101 -25.15 -0.34 -14.84
C HIS A 101 -24.56 -0.57 -16.23
N GLN A 102 -24.49 0.47 -17.06
CA GLN A 102 -23.91 0.40 -18.41
C GLN A 102 -22.46 -0.07 -18.38
N PHE A 103 -21.67 0.43 -17.43
CA PHE A 103 -20.29 -0.01 -17.24
C PHE A 103 -20.20 -1.51 -16.94
N HIS A 104 -21.03 -2.05 -16.04
CA HIS A 104 -21.01 -3.49 -15.75
C HIS A 104 -21.53 -4.31 -16.93
N VAL A 105 -22.58 -3.87 -17.63
CA VAL A 105 -23.09 -4.54 -18.84
C VAL A 105 -22.01 -4.65 -19.91
N GLU A 106 -21.28 -3.57 -20.19
CA GLU A 106 -20.17 -3.56 -21.15
C GLU A 106 -19.03 -4.48 -20.71
N LEU A 107 -18.68 -4.46 -19.42
CA LEU A 107 -17.64 -5.32 -18.87
C LEU A 107 -18.00 -6.80 -18.98
N ILE A 108 -19.22 -7.19 -18.59
CA ILE A 108 -19.74 -8.56 -18.64
C ILE A 108 -19.73 -9.06 -20.09
N LYS A 109 -20.23 -8.25 -21.04
CA LYS A 109 -20.18 -8.58 -22.47
C LYS A 109 -18.75 -8.72 -22.99
N GLY A 110 -17.85 -7.82 -22.59
CA GLY A 110 -16.43 -7.88 -22.96
C GLY A 110 -15.72 -9.14 -22.45
N LEU A 111 -16.20 -9.72 -21.34
CA LEU A 111 -15.73 -11.00 -20.81
C LEU A 111 -16.33 -12.22 -21.53
N GLY A 112 -17.22 -12.02 -22.49
CA GLY A 112 -17.95 -13.09 -23.18
C GLY A 112 -19.07 -13.70 -22.34
N LEU A 113 -19.50 -13.03 -21.27
CA LEU A 113 -20.64 -13.40 -20.46
C LEU A 113 -21.91 -12.68 -20.94
N SER A 114 -23.05 -13.30 -20.66
CA SER A 114 -24.37 -12.70 -20.77
C SER A 114 -24.81 -12.12 -19.41
N PRO A 115 -25.72 -11.12 -19.39
CA PRO A 115 -26.30 -10.63 -18.13
C PRO A 115 -26.96 -11.73 -17.28
N GLU A 116 -27.46 -12.78 -17.93
CA GLU A 116 -28.12 -13.94 -17.33
C GLU A 116 -27.14 -14.83 -16.55
N ASP A 117 -25.84 -14.77 -16.87
CA ASP A 117 -24.82 -15.54 -16.19
C ASP A 117 -24.54 -15.02 -14.77
N VAL A 118 -24.86 -13.75 -14.50
CA VAL A 118 -24.50 -13.03 -13.26
C VAL A 118 -25.70 -12.37 -12.56
N PRO A 119 -26.80 -13.10 -12.26
CA PRO A 119 -28.02 -12.50 -11.69
C PRO A 119 -27.77 -11.74 -10.38
N ALA A 120 -26.85 -12.24 -9.55
CA ALA A 120 -26.48 -11.61 -8.28
C ALA A 120 -25.85 -10.20 -8.42
N VAL A 121 -25.32 -9.85 -9.60
CA VAL A 121 -24.83 -8.48 -9.87
C VAL A 121 -26.00 -7.51 -9.94
N TRP A 122 -27.09 -7.90 -10.60
CA TRP A 122 -28.26 -7.05 -10.79
C TRP A 122 -29.06 -6.90 -9.51
N GLU A 123 -29.16 -7.95 -8.70
CA GLU A 123 -29.72 -7.88 -7.34
C GLU A 123 -28.99 -6.85 -6.47
N ILE A 124 -27.66 -6.80 -6.58
CA ILE A 124 -26.85 -5.79 -5.88
C ILE A 124 -27.11 -4.38 -6.41
N GLU A 125 -27.22 -4.20 -7.73
CA GLU A 125 -27.54 -2.89 -8.29
C GLU A 125 -28.93 -2.38 -7.84
N GLU A 126 -29.91 -3.27 -7.73
CA GLU A 126 -31.20 -2.94 -7.14
C GLU A 126 -31.10 -2.57 -5.65
N GLU A 127 -30.25 -3.26 -4.87
CA GLU A 127 -29.92 -2.85 -3.49
C GLU A 127 -29.32 -1.45 -3.43
N ILE A 128 -28.36 -1.13 -4.32
CA ILE A 128 -27.76 0.20 -4.44
C ILE A 128 -28.83 1.25 -4.75
N SER A 129 -29.69 1.01 -5.75
CA SER A 129 -30.74 1.95 -6.14
C SER A 129 -31.72 2.23 -5.00
N ARG A 130 -32.10 1.20 -4.24
CA ARG A 130 -32.95 1.37 -3.04
C ARG A 130 -32.25 2.17 -1.95
N LEU A 131 -30.96 1.91 -1.72
CA LEU A 131 -30.16 2.65 -0.74
C LEU A 131 -30.05 4.14 -1.10
N LEU A 132 -29.73 4.45 -2.35
CA LEU A 132 -29.63 5.83 -2.85
C LEU A 132 -30.98 6.56 -2.74
N THR A 133 -32.09 5.87 -3.02
CA THR A 133 -33.44 6.40 -2.80
C THR A 133 -33.66 6.75 -1.33
N GLY A 134 -33.30 5.84 -0.41
CA GLY A 134 -33.36 6.09 1.03
C GLY A 134 -32.54 7.31 1.46
N ILE A 135 -31.30 7.43 0.97
CA ILE A 135 -30.42 8.57 1.24
C ILE A 135 -31.06 9.88 0.74
N SER A 136 -31.63 9.88 -0.47
CA SER A 136 -32.27 11.06 -1.04
C SER A 136 -33.52 11.50 -0.29
N LEU A 137 -34.28 10.54 0.28
CA LEU A 137 -35.49 10.83 1.06
C LEU A 137 -35.16 11.36 2.46
N ILE A 138 -34.16 10.77 3.12
CA ILE A 138 -33.75 11.13 4.48
C ILE A 138 -32.87 12.40 4.48
N GLN A 139 -32.12 12.63 3.40
CA GLN A 139 -31.12 13.70 3.27
C GLN A 139 -30.01 13.60 4.33
N GLU A 140 -29.63 12.37 4.66
CA GLU A 140 -28.54 12.08 5.56
C GLU A 140 -27.79 10.83 5.09
N ILE A 141 -26.47 10.85 5.20
CA ILE A 141 -25.63 9.67 5.03
C ILE A 141 -24.81 9.44 6.29
N SER A 142 -25.21 8.44 7.08
CA SER A 142 -24.43 8.03 8.25
C SER A 142 -23.15 7.31 7.81
N ALA A 143 -22.13 7.27 8.67
CA ALA A 143 -20.89 6.53 8.40
C ALA A 143 -21.15 5.03 8.13
N ARG A 144 -22.12 4.43 8.84
CA ARG A 144 -22.60 3.07 8.58
C ARG A 144 -23.17 2.92 7.17
N THR A 145 -23.98 3.88 6.73
CA THR A 145 -24.57 3.88 5.39
C THR A 145 -23.48 4.01 4.33
N GLN A 146 -22.46 4.82 4.60
CA GLN A 146 -21.30 4.99 3.72
C GLN A 146 -20.48 3.70 3.60
N ASP A 147 -20.22 2.99 4.70
CA ASP A 147 -19.56 1.67 4.68
C ASP A 147 -20.33 0.66 3.85
N LEU A 148 -21.66 0.57 4.04
CA LEU A 148 -22.52 -0.30 3.23
C LEU A 148 -22.43 0.08 1.74
N LEU A 149 -22.53 1.37 1.42
CA LEU A 149 -22.49 1.87 0.05
C LEU A 149 -21.17 1.53 -0.64
N MET A 150 -20.03 1.71 0.05
CA MET A 150 -18.72 1.37 -0.52
C MET A 150 -18.55 -0.15 -0.67
N SER A 151 -19.12 -0.95 0.23
CA SER A 151 -18.95 -2.42 0.21
C SER A 151 -19.46 -3.09 -1.06
N TYR A 152 -20.40 -2.46 -1.78
CA TYR A 152 -20.93 -3.01 -3.01
C TYR A 152 -19.87 -3.16 -4.11
N GLY A 153 -18.83 -2.33 -4.09
CA GLY A 153 -17.76 -2.38 -5.10
C GLY A 153 -17.08 -3.75 -5.15
N GLU A 154 -16.64 -4.26 -4.00
CA GLU A 154 -16.02 -5.59 -3.90
C GLU A 154 -17.03 -6.72 -4.09
N ARG A 155 -18.27 -6.56 -3.58
CA ARG A 155 -19.33 -7.57 -3.77
C ARG A 155 -19.62 -7.82 -5.26
N LEU A 156 -19.66 -6.74 -6.05
CA LEU A 156 -19.82 -6.82 -7.51
C LEU A 156 -18.61 -7.49 -8.16
N SER A 157 -17.38 -7.13 -7.75
CA SER A 157 -16.17 -7.64 -8.39
C SER A 157 -15.99 -9.14 -8.24
N VAL A 158 -16.20 -9.69 -7.03
CA VAL A 158 -16.05 -11.14 -6.80
C VAL A 158 -17.07 -11.97 -7.57
N ARG A 159 -18.30 -11.47 -7.75
CA ARG A 159 -19.35 -12.16 -8.50
C ARG A 159 -19.06 -12.19 -10.00
N ILE A 160 -18.63 -11.05 -10.57
CA ILE A 160 -18.28 -10.96 -12.00
C ILE A 160 -17.06 -11.83 -12.32
N VAL A 161 -15.96 -11.67 -11.56
CA VAL A 161 -14.70 -12.37 -11.85
C VAL A 161 -14.84 -13.88 -11.62
N SER A 162 -15.51 -14.31 -10.56
CA SER A 162 -15.71 -15.74 -10.30
C SER A 162 -16.55 -16.43 -11.36
N THR A 163 -17.60 -15.75 -11.84
CA THR A 163 -18.45 -16.29 -12.92
C THR A 163 -17.65 -16.40 -14.22
N TYR A 164 -16.80 -15.43 -14.52
CA TYR A 164 -15.90 -15.51 -15.67
C TYR A 164 -14.89 -16.66 -15.54
N MET A 165 -14.29 -16.83 -14.36
CA MET A 165 -13.37 -17.95 -14.07
C MET A 165 -14.05 -19.31 -14.28
N GLU A 166 -15.27 -19.48 -13.77
CA GLU A 166 -16.00 -20.75 -13.86
C GLU A 166 -16.57 -21.01 -15.26
N ARG A 167 -17.34 -20.07 -15.83
CA ARG A 167 -18.08 -20.31 -17.07
C ARG A 167 -17.20 -20.23 -18.32
N ILE A 168 -16.30 -19.26 -18.40
CA ILE A 168 -15.48 -19.01 -19.60
C ILE A 168 -14.14 -19.72 -19.49
N ARG A 169 -13.46 -19.59 -18.35
CA ARG A 169 -12.10 -20.13 -18.15
C ARG A 169 -12.07 -21.56 -17.64
N LYS A 170 -13.23 -22.12 -17.26
CA LYS A 170 -13.39 -23.49 -16.76
C LYS A 170 -12.50 -23.80 -15.54
N ILE A 171 -12.30 -22.80 -14.69
CA ILE A 171 -11.62 -22.92 -13.40
C ILE A 171 -12.70 -23.05 -12.31
N PRO A 172 -12.86 -24.23 -11.66
CA PRO A 172 -13.72 -24.38 -10.50
C PRO A 172 -13.46 -23.28 -9.47
N THR A 173 -14.47 -22.45 -9.21
CA THR A 173 -14.32 -21.22 -8.43
C THR A 173 -15.54 -21.04 -7.52
N ARG A 174 -15.36 -20.44 -6.34
CA ARG A 174 -16.47 -19.98 -5.50
C ARG A 174 -16.19 -18.59 -4.97
N PHE A 175 -17.17 -17.70 -5.06
CA PHE A 175 -17.08 -16.37 -4.48
C PHE A 175 -17.56 -16.36 -3.03
N PHE A 176 -17.01 -15.47 -2.22
CA PHE A 176 -17.40 -15.24 -0.83
C PHE A 176 -17.36 -13.75 -0.52
N ASP A 177 -18.38 -13.24 0.18
CA ASP A 177 -18.19 -11.97 0.90
C ASP A 177 -17.38 -12.28 2.17
N ALA A 178 -16.40 -11.46 2.51
CA ALA A 178 -15.42 -11.73 3.58
C ALA A 178 -16.07 -12.06 4.94
N TRP A 179 -17.22 -11.47 5.24
CA TRP A 179 -17.97 -11.78 6.46
C TRP A 179 -18.61 -13.17 6.45
N ASP A 180 -18.90 -13.77 5.30
CA ASP A 180 -19.46 -15.13 5.22
C ASP A 180 -18.44 -16.19 5.63
N VAL A 181 -17.15 -15.84 5.52
CA VAL A 181 -16.01 -16.70 5.91
C VAL A 181 -15.40 -16.29 7.24
N GLY A 182 -16.07 -15.43 8.01
CA GLY A 182 -15.67 -15.13 9.40
C GLY A 182 -14.89 -13.84 9.62
N LEU A 183 -14.71 -12.97 8.61
CA LEU A 183 -14.07 -11.68 8.86
C LEU A 183 -14.98 -10.76 9.70
N ARG A 184 -14.55 -10.44 10.92
CA ARG A 184 -15.28 -9.61 11.88
C ARG A 184 -14.44 -8.45 12.39
N THR A 185 -15.09 -7.34 12.71
CA THR A 185 -14.43 -6.16 13.29
C THR A 185 -15.11 -5.70 14.59
N THR A 186 -14.43 -4.83 15.32
CA THR A 186 -15.08 -3.97 16.31
C THR A 186 -16.14 -3.11 15.64
N GLY A 187 -17.11 -2.64 16.42
CA GLY A 187 -18.09 -1.67 15.95
C GLY A 187 -17.43 -0.32 15.64
N GLY A 188 -17.99 0.41 14.70
CA GLY A 188 -17.43 1.67 14.21
C GLY A 188 -17.61 1.78 12.71
N SER A 189 -16.87 2.70 12.09
CA SER A 189 -16.87 2.84 10.64
C SER A 189 -15.47 3.13 10.12
N GLY A 190 -15.04 2.36 9.13
CA GLY A 190 -13.74 2.55 8.47
C GLY A 190 -13.74 3.68 7.46
N SER A 191 -14.91 4.18 7.07
CA SER A 191 -15.08 5.33 6.16
C SER A 191 -14.84 6.68 6.83
N SER A 192 -14.90 6.73 8.16
CA SER A 192 -14.88 7.98 8.91
C SER A 192 -13.53 8.18 9.60
N GLU A 193 -12.68 9.02 9.00
CA GLU A 193 -11.44 9.50 9.65
C GLU A 193 -11.73 10.30 10.93
N SER A 194 -12.98 10.72 11.16
CA SER A 194 -13.40 11.50 12.34
C SER A 194 -13.71 10.64 13.57
N LEU A 195 -13.76 9.31 13.45
CA LEU A 195 -14.03 8.46 14.61
C LEU A 195 -12.78 8.33 15.48
N LYS A 196 -12.94 8.64 16.77
CA LYS A 196 -11.88 8.55 17.79
C LYS A 196 -11.38 7.11 18.01
N THR A 197 -12.14 6.11 17.58
CA THR A 197 -11.79 4.70 17.73
C THR A 197 -11.64 4.05 16.35
N PRO A 198 -10.44 3.55 16.01
CA PRO A 198 -10.23 2.85 14.75
C PRO A 198 -11.03 1.53 14.72
N VAL A 199 -11.47 1.14 13.53
CA VAL A 199 -12.05 -0.20 13.31
C VAL A 199 -10.91 -1.22 13.37
N GLU A 200 -11.03 -2.19 14.27
CA GLU A 200 -10.04 -3.24 14.49
C GLU A 200 -10.63 -4.61 14.15
N VAL A 201 -9.81 -5.51 13.62
CA VAL A 201 -10.23 -6.88 13.29
C VAL A 201 -10.28 -7.70 14.59
N LEU A 202 -11.37 -8.44 14.81
CA LEU A 202 -11.48 -9.29 15.99
C LEU A 202 -10.58 -10.51 15.84
N GLU A 203 -9.90 -10.90 16.91
CA GLU A 203 -9.03 -12.07 16.94
C GLU A 203 -9.76 -13.37 16.56
N SER A 204 -11.06 -13.48 16.89
CA SER A 204 -11.90 -14.62 16.48
C SER A 204 -12.01 -14.79 14.97
N SER A 205 -11.78 -13.72 14.19
CA SER A 205 -11.82 -13.78 12.73
C SER A 205 -10.78 -14.74 12.17
N TYR A 206 -9.58 -14.80 12.74
CA TYR A 206 -8.52 -15.66 12.25
C TYR A 206 -8.91 -17.15 12.38
N ASP A 207 -9.50 -17.53 13.51
CA ASP A 207 -9.97 -18.89 13.76
C ASP A 207 -11.18 -19.25 12.87
N GLU A 208 -12.13 -18.33 12.69
CA GLU A 208 -13.31 -18.56 11.85
C GLU A 208 -12.94 -18.71 10.37
N ILE A 209 -12.06 -17.84 9.86
CA ILE A 209 -11.52 -17.92 8.50
C ILE A 209 -10.73 -19.20 8.30
N GLY A 210 -9.87 -19.56 9.26
CA GLY A 210 -9.12 -20.81 9.22
C GLY A 210 -10.04 -22.03 9.12
N LYS A 211 -11.13 -22.07 9.89
CA LYS A 211 -12.15 -23.14 9.82
C LYS A 211 -12.90 -23.15 8.49
N ALA A 212 -13.27 -21.99 7.96
CA ALA A 212 -14.00 -21.88 6.70
C ALA A 212 -13.20 -22.46 5.52
N PHE A 213 -11.88 -22.26 5.50
CA PHE A 213 -11.00 -22.72 4.43
C PHE A 213 -10.21 -24.00 4.73
N ALA A 214 -10.28 -24.55 5.96
CA ALA A 214 -9.62 -25.81 6.33
C ALA A 214 -9.88 -26.97 5.35
N PRO A 215 -11.09 -27.16 4.76
CA PRO A 215 -11.30 -28.20 3.77
C PRO A 215 -10.41 -28.08 2.52
N LEU A 216 -10.06 -26.86 2.10
CA LEU A 216 -9.20 -26.60 0.95
C LEU A 216 -7.73 -26.96 1.21
N THR A 217 -7.32 -27.01 2.48
CA THR A 217 -6.00 -27.49 2.88
C THR A 217 -5.86 -29.00 2.62
N LEU A 218 -6.94 -29.76 2.81
CA LEU A 218 -6.98 -31.21 2.59
C LEU A 218 -7.20 -31.56 1.13
N SER A 219 -8.16 -30.90 0.48
CA SER A 219 -8.47 -31.12 -0.94
C SER A 219 -8.87 -29.80 -1.58
N TYR A 220 -7.99 -29.27 -2.41
CA TYR A 220 -8.22 -28.02 -3.12
C TYR A 220 -9.11 -28.31 -4.34
N ILE A 221 -10.43 -28.22 -4.17
CA ILE A 221 -11.42 -28.57 -5.21
C ILE A 221 -11.97 -27.37 -5.99
N PHE A 222 -11.75 -26.16 -5.49
CA PHE A 222 -12.11 -24.90 -6.14
C PHE A 222 -11.18 -23.78 -5.67
N THR A 223 -11.07 -22.72 -6.47
CA THR A 223 -10.39 -21.47 -6.09
C THR A 223 -11.35 -20.53 -5.35
N PRO A 224 -11.09 -20.19 -4.07
CA PRO A 224 -11.88 -19.20 -3.35
C PRO A 224 -11.53 -17.79 -3.83
N VAL A 225 -12.57 -17.00 -4.15
CA VAL A 225 -12.48 -15.59 -4.53
C VAL A 225 -13.25 -14.77 -3.50
N VAL A 226 -12.55 -13.99 -2.69
CA VAL A 226 -13.10 -13.34 -1.50
C VAL A 226 -13.05 -11.82 -1.66
N THR A 227 -14.05 -11.12 -1.14
CA THR A 227 -14.02 -9.66 -1.12
C THR A 227 -12.87 -9.16 -0.25
N GLY A 228 -12.16 -8.13 -0.71
CA GLY A 228 -11.29 -7.34 0.16
C GLY A 228 -12.06 -6.26 0.89
N PHE A 229 -11.36 -5.44 1.70
CA PHE A 229 -11.81 -4.15 2.26
C PHE A 229 -13.01 -4.16 3.22
N ILE A 230 -13.88 -5.16 3.17
CA ILE A 230 -15.20 -5.16 3.82
C ILE A 230 -15.27 -6.23 4.91
N ALA A 231 -16.02 -5.98 5.97
CA ALA A 231 -16.25 -6.91 7.08
C ALA A 231 -17.64 -6.65 7.72
N LYS A 232 -17.95 -7.39 8.78
CA LYS A 232 -19.10 -7.09 9.65
C LYS A 232 -18.65 -6.94 11.10
N ASP A 233 -19.29 -6.04 11.84
CA ASP A 233 -19.16 -6.01 13.28
C ASP A 233 -19.91 -7.17 13.96
N GLU A 234 -19.75 -7.30 15.28
CA GLU A 234 -20.44 -8.32 16.10
C GLU A 234 -21.97 -8.24 16.04
N LYS A 235 -22.53 -7.09 15.62
CA LYS A 235 -23.98 -6.87 15.47
C LYS A 235 -24.46 -7.16 14.04
N GLY A 236 -23.57 -7.58 13.14
CA GLY A 236 -23.86 -7.84 11.74
C GLY A 236 -23.91 -6.59 10.85
N THR A 237 -23.44 -5.44 11.36
CA THR A 237 -23.35 -4.20 10.59
C THR A 237 -22.14 -4.25 9.67
N VAL A 238 -22.31 -3.87 8.40
CA VAL A 238 -21.19 -3.77 7.46
C VAL A 238 -20.22 -2.69 7.91
N THR A 239 -18.94 -3.05 7.94
CA THR A 239 -17.82 -2.16 8.22
C THR A 239 -16.81 -2.23 7.08
N THR A 240 -16.02 -1.17 6.94
CA THR A 240 -14.85 -1.19 6.05
C THR A 240 -13.56 -1.13 6.85
N LEU A 241 -12.47 -1.57 6.24
CA LEU A 241 -11.14 -1.65 6.85
C LEU A 241 -10.29 -0.38 6.62
N GLY A 242 -10.86 0.65 6.03
CA GLY A 242 -10.18 1.92 5.75
C GLY A 242 -9.12 1.82 4.63
N ARG A 243 -8.12 2.70 4.70
CA ARG A 243 -7.10 2.88 3.65
C ARG A 243 -6.36 1.58 3.34
N SER A 244 -6.23 1.26 2.05
CA SER A 244 -5.61 0.03 1.56
C SER A 244 -6.22 -1.25 2.18
N GLY A 245 -7.51 -1.20 2.55
CA GLY A 245 -8.15 -2.29 3.28
C GLY A 245 -8.20 -3.62 2.55
N SER A 246 -8.17 -3.66 1.21
CA SER A 246 -8.03 -4.93 0.48
C SER A 246 -6.66 -5.59 0.66
N ASP A 247 -5.58 -4.80 0.78
CA ASP A 247 -4.25 -5.34 1.11
C ASP A 247 -4.26 -5.89 2.55
N PHE A 248 -4.97 -5.20 3.44
CA PHE A 248 -5.14 -5.66 4.82
C PHE A 248 -5.93 -6.97 4.89
N SER A 249 -7.04 -7.08 4.15
CA SER A 249 -7.77 -8.35 3.99
C SER A 249 -6.86 -9.48 3.54
N ALA A 250 -5.99 -9.25 2.54
CA ALA A 250 -5.07 -10.27 2.06
C ALA A 250 -4.08 -10.74 3.13
N ALA A 251 -3.55 -9.83 3.94
CA ALA A 251 -2.69 -10.19 5.06
C ALA A 251 -3.44 -10.96 6.16
N ILE A 252 -4.69 -10.57 6.46
CA ILE A 252 -5.55 -11.25 7.43
C ILE A 252 -5.85 -12.68 6.97
N PHE A 253 -6.31 -12.84 5.72
CA PHE A 253 -6.54 -14.15 5.13
C PHE A 253 -5.27 -14.99 5.14
N GLY A 254 -4.13 -14.41 4.74
CA GLY A 254 -2.83 -15.09 4.74
C GLY A 254 -2.46 -15.62 6.11
N ALA A 255 -2.58 -14.80 7.15
CA ALA A 255 -2.36 -15.21 8.54
C ALA A 255 -3.33 -16.32 8.98
N ALA A 256 -4.63 -16.15 8.72
CA ALA A 256 -5.67 -17.07 9.16
C ALA A 256 -5.55 -18.48 8.55
N VAL A 257 -5.09 -18.57 7.29
CA VAL A 257 -4.94 -19.86 6.59
C VAL A 257 -3.50 -20.38 6.59
N ASN A 258 -2.58 -19.74 7.31
CA ASN A 258 -1.15 -20.04 7.31
C ASN A 258 -0.56 -20.12 5.89
N ALA A 259 -0.85 -19.10 5.09
CA ALA A 259 -0.36 -19.01 3.73
C ALA A 259 1.17 -18.96 3.71
N SER A 260 1.76 -19.60 2.69
CA SER A 260 3.21 -19.55 2.45
C SER A 260 3.70 -18.19 1.97
N GLU A 261 2.82 -17.41 1.34
CA GLU A 261 3.11 -16.09 0.79
C GLU A 261 1.79 -15.33 0.58
N VAL A 262 1.83 -14.02 0.82
CA VAL A 262 0.77 -13.09 0.40
C VAL A 262 1.29 -12.26 -0.77
N GLN A 263 0.68 -12.39 -1.94
CA GLN A 263 1.02 -11.65 -3.14
C GLN A 263 0.08 -10.46 -3.33
N ILE A 264 0.64 -9.25 -3.35
CA ILE A 264 -0.07 -8.01 -3.65
C ILE A 264 0.22 -7.62 -5.10
N TRP A 265 -0.77 -7.80 -5.97
CA TRP A 265 -0.69 -7.48 -7.39
C TRP A 265 -1.17 -6.06 -7.67
N THR A 266 -0.25 -5.25 -8.17
CA THR A 266 -0.40 -3.81 -8.46
C THR A 266 0.10 -3.48 -9.87
N ASP A 267 0.30 -2.21 -10.19
CA ASP A 267 0.73 -1.70 -11.50
C ASP A 267 2.25 -1.40 -11.61
N VAL A 268 3.02 -1.75 -10.58
CA VAL A 268 4.48 -1.53 -10.51
C VAL A 268 5.26 -2.83 -10.34
N ASN A 269 6.49 -2.88 -10.88
CA ASN A 269 7.44 -3.99 -10.80
C ASN A 269 8.07 -4.12 -9.40
N GLY A 270 7.24 -4.15 -8.36
CA GLY A 270 7.66 -4.10 -6.97
C GLY A 270 8.11 -2.70 -6.54
N VAL A 271 8.98 -2.67 -5.55
CA VAL A 271 9.65 -1.46 -5.05
C VAL A 271 10.88 -1.19 -5.90
N LEU A 272 11.11 0.09 -6.22
CA LEU A 272 12.25 0.54 -6.98
C LEU A 272 13.23 1.31 -6.08
N THR A 273 14.50 1.37 -6.46
CA THR A 273 15.55 2.10 -5.72
C THR A 273 15.30 3.61 -5.65
N ALA A 274 14.50 4.16 -6.56
CA ALA A 274 14.04 5.55 -6.59
C ALA A 274 12.81 5.67 -7.51
N ASP A 275 12.12 6.80 -7.51
CA ASP A 275 11.04 7.06 -8.48
C ASP A 275 11.59 7.08 -9.91
N PRO A 276 11.15 6.16 -10.80
CA PRO A 276 11.68 6.06 -12.16
C PRO A 276 11.37 7.27 -13.04
N ARG A 277 10.42 8.13 -12.63
CA ARG A 277 10.11 9.40 -13.31
C ARG A 277 11.15 10.47 -13.03
N VAL A 278 11.84 10.38 -11.89
CA VAL A 278 12.95 11.28 -11.52
C VAL A 278 14.29 10.67 -11.91
N VAL A 279 14.46 9.37 -11.62
CA VAL A 279 15.72 8.66 -11.80
C VAL A 279 15.58 7.58 -12.87
N LYS A 280 16.10 7.84 -14.07
CA LYS A 280 16.05 6.88 -15.19
C LYS A 280 16.81 5.58 -14.91
N GLY A 281 17.82 5.63 -14.03
CA GLY A 281 18.62 4.49 -13.60
C GLY A 281 18.01 3.67 -12.44
N ALA A 282 16.75 3.93 -12.07
CA ALA A 282 16.09 3.21 -10.98
C ALA A 282 15.98 1.71 -11.28
N LYS A 283 16.36 0.88 -10.31
CA LYS A 283 16.36 -0.59 -10.41
C LYS A 283 15.29 -1.18 -9.51
N SER A 284 14.82 -2.38 -9.83
CA SER A 284 13.92 -3.13 -8.95
C SER A 284 14.68 -3.71 -7.76
N VAL A 285 14.10 -3.54 -6.58
CA VAL A 285 14.61 -4.08 -5.33
C VAL A 285 14.01 -5.47 -5.13
N GLN A 286 14.85 -6.49 -4.99
CA GLN A 286 14.36 -7.87 -4.91
C GLN A 286 13.77 -8.22 -3.53
N ARG A 287 14.39 -7.71 -2.47
CA ARG A 287 14.03 -8.01 -1.07
C ARG A 287 14.18 -6.77 -0.22
N ILE A 288 13.22 -6.57 0.69
CA ILE A 288 13.25 -5.51 1.70
C ILE A 288 12.75 -6.06 3.03
N SER A 289 13.18 -5.45 4.14
CA SER A 289 12.57 -5.75 5.44
C SER A 289 11.22 -5.06 5.59
N PHE A 290 10.41 -5.54 6.53
CA PHE A 290 9.21 -4.85 6.96
C PHE A 290 9.49 -3.40 7.39
N ASP A 291 10.54 -3.18 8.18
CA ASP A 291 10.92 -1.85 8.67
C ASP A 291 11.25 -0.92 7.50
N GLN A 292 11.99 -1.41 6.51
CA GLN A 292 12.29 -0.66 5.28
C GLN A 292 11.02 -0.37 4.49
N ALA A 293 10.13 -1.36 4.33
CA ALA A 293 8.85 -1.16 3.64
C ALA A 293 7.99 -0.10 4.33
N ALA A 294 7.95 -0.10 5.67
CA ALA A 294 7.21 0.87 6.47
C ALA A 294 7.72 2.30 6.25
N GLU A 295 9.03 2.50 6.29
CA GLU A 295 9.67 3.81 6.04
C GLU A 295 9.44 4.28 4.60
N LEU A 296 9.62 3.39 3.61
CA LEU A 296 9.40 3.73 2.21
C LEU A 296 7.95 4.15 1.95
N ALA A 297 6.99 3.44 2.53
CA ALA A 297 5.58 3.72 2.41
C ALA A 297 5.18 5.06 3.00
N TYR A 298 5.73 5.38 4.18
CA TYR A 298 5.49 6.65 4.84
C TYR A 298 5.98 7.81 3.97
N PHE A 299 7.22 7.73 3.47
CA PHE A 299 7.87 8.81 2.72
C PHE A 299 7.59 8.81 1.21
N GLY A 300 6.51 8.17 0.76
CA GLY A 300 5.94 8.40 -0.58
C GLY A 300 6.07 7.25 -1.59
N ALA A 301 6.70 6.13 -1.25
CA ALA A 301 6.59 4.92 -2.08
C ALA A 301 5.20 4.31 -1.89
N LYS A 302 4.27 4.60 -2.81
CA LYS A 302 2.84 4.21 -2.75
C LYS A 302 2.57 2.70 -2.92
N VAL A 303 3.36 1.83 -2.32
CA VAL A 303 3.35 0.40 -2.63
C VAL A 303 2.63 -0.42 -1.55
N LEU A 304 2.93 -0.22 -0.26
CA LEU A 304 2.32 -0.99 0.83
C LEU A 304 2.19 -0.13 2.08
N HIS A 305 1.01 -0.03 2.67
CA HIS A 305 0.88 0.69 3.94
C HIS A 305 1.27 -0.24 5.11
N PRO A 306 2.19 0.13 6.03
CA PRO A 306 2.71 -0.80 7.04
C PRO A 306 1.65 -1.48 7.89
N LYS A 307 0.58 -0.76 8.26
CA LYS A 307 -0.55 -1.36 9.02
C LYS A 307 -1.22 -2.54 8.28
N THR A 308 -1.22 -2.56 6.95
CA THR A 308 -1.96 -3.57 6.17
C THR A 308 -1.22 -4.89 6.09
N ILE A 309 0.10 -4.90 6.30
CA ILE A 309 0.92 -6.12 6.24
C ILE A 309 1.27 -6.67 7.63
N LEU A 310 0.86 -6.00 8.72
CA LEU A 310 1.08 -6.43 10.10
C LEU A 310 0.61 -7.87 10.40
N PRO A 311 -0.57 -8.35 9.94
CA PRO A 311 -0.98 -9.72 10.22
C PRO A 311 -0.03 -10.76 9.61
N ALA A 312 0.42 -10.53 8.38
CA ALA A 312 1.39 -11.40 7.71
C ALA A 312 2.74 -11.36 8.44
N MET A 313 3.18 -10.16 8.84
CA MET A 313 4.41 -9.95 9.60
C MET A 313 4.43 -10.72 10.94
N ARG A 314 3.37 -10.61 11.74
CA ARG A 314 3.25 -11.30 13.04
C ARG A 314 3.32 -12.82 12.92
N ASN A 315 2.96 -13.36 11.75
CA ASN A 315 2.98 -14.79 11.45
C ASN A 315 4.18 -15.20 10.58
N ASN A 316 5.17 -14.32 10.40
CA ASN A 316 6.35 -14.55 9.55
C ASN A 316 6.01 -14.98 8.11
N ILE A 317 4.91 -14.47 7.55
CA ILE A 317 4.48 -14.76 6.19
C ILE A 317 5.09 -13.70 5.24
N PRO A 318 5.89 -14.11 4.25
CA PRO A 318 6.41 -13.20 3.22
C PRO A 318 5.28 -12.48 2.47
N VAL A 319 5.46 -11.18 2.23
CA VAL A 319 4.55 -10.40 1.38
C VAL A 319 5.28 -10.02 0.10
N ARG A 320 4.76 -10.40 -1.06
CA ARG A 320 5.37 -10.10 -2.36
C ARG A 320 4.56 -9.07 -3.13
N VAL A 321 5.20 -7.99 -3.55
CA VAL A 321 4.61 -7.00 -4.46
C VAL A 321 4.94 -7.38 -5.90
N LYS A 322 3.91 -7.62 -6.72
CA LYS A 322 4.03 -8.00 -8.13
C LYS A 322 3.28 -7.04 -9.06
N ASN A 323 3.64 -7.05 -10.34
CA ASN A 323 2.98 -6.24 -11.37
C ASN A 323 1.99 -7.09 -12.18
N SER A 324 0.70 -6.75 -12.18
CA SER A 324 -0.32 -7.43 -12.98
C SER A 324 -0.17 -7.19 -14.49
N TYR A 325 0.53 -6.12 -14.89
CA TYR A 325 0.86 -5.84 -16.30
C TYR A 325 2.16 -6.51 -16.76
N ASN A 326 2.97 -7.01 -15.82
CA ASN A 326 4.21 -7.74 -16.11
C ASN A 326 4.37 -8.96 -15.18
N PRO A 327 3.54 -10.01 -15.34
CA PRO A 327 3.45 -11.10 -14.36
C PRO A 327 4.72 -11.94 -14.19
N CYS A 328 5.58 -11.98 -15.22
CA CYS A 328 6.85 -12.72 -15.17
C CYS A 328 7.94 -11.96 -14.38
N HIS A 329 7.73 -10.69 -14.04
CA HIS A 329 8.66 -9.96 -13.17
C HIS A 329 8.61 -10.53 -11.74
N PRO A 330 9.76 -10.82 -11.10
CA PRO A 330 9.81 -11.47 -9.78
C PRO A 330 9.22 -10.62 -8.64
N GLY A 331 9.18 -9.30 -8.85
CA GLY A 331 8.67 -8.33 -7.89
C GLY A 331 9.61 -8.11 -6.72
N THR A 332 9.07 -7.62 -5.62
CA THR A 332 9.80 -7.39 -4.36
C THR A 332 9.20 -8.23 -3.25
N VAL A 333 10.04 -8.94 -2.50
CA VAL A 333 9.62 -9.68 -1.31
C VAL A 333 9.90 -8.84 -0.07
N VAL A 334 8.86 -8.62 0.73
CA VAL A 334 8.94 -8.03 2.06
C VAL A 334 9.02 -9.16 3.08
N LEU A 335 10.08 -9.15 3.88
CA LEU A 335 10.37 -10.18 4.87
C LEU A 335 10.44 -9.57 6.27
N GLN A 336 10.20 -10.41 7.27
CA GLN A 336 10.52 -10.06 8.66
C GLN A 336 12.04 -9.92 8.81
N THR A 337 12.49 -8.88 9.51
CA THR A 337 13.90 -8.71 9.86
C THR A 337 14.33 -9.86 10.76
N ALA A 338 15.22 -10.74 10.27
CA ALA A 338 15.90 -11.72 11.11
C ALA A 338 17.02 -11.02 11.88
N TYR A 339 17.29 -11.46 13.11
CA TYR A 339 18.37 -10.93 13.94
C TYR A 339 19.37 -12.04 14.22
N SER A 340 20.65 -11.73 14.04
CA SER A 340 21.78 -12.57 14.42
C SER A 340 21.83 -12.75 15.95
N PRO A 341 22.52 -13.80 16.47
CA PRO A 341 22.64 -14.05 17.91
C PRO A 341 23.25 -12.91 18.74
N ASP A 342 23.99 -12.00 18.09
CA ASP A 342 24.58 -10.79 18.68
C ASP A 342 23.64 -9.58 18.68
N GLY A 343 22.40 -9.76 18.22
CA GLY A 343 21.38 -8.71 18.14
C GLY A 343 21.49 -7.81 16.90
N THR A 344 22.34 -8.15 15.93
CA THR A 344 22.43 -7.40 14.67
C THR A 344 21.41 -7.90 13.64
N PRO A 345 20.65 -7.01 12.97
CA PRO A 345 19.72 -7.43 11.93
C PRO A 345 20.48 -8.03 10.74
N GLU A 346 20.07 -9.23 10.29
CA GLU A 346 20.60 -9.86 9.09
C GLU A 346 20.33 -8.99 7.87
N SER A 347 21.37 -8.81 7.05
CA SER A 347 21.25 -7.99 5.84
C SER A 347 20.40 -8.70 4.80
N LEU A 348 19.25 -8.12 4.48
CA LEU A 348 18.40 -8.58 3.36
C LEU A 348 18.87 -8.05 1.99
N THR A 349 19.76 -7.05 2.00
CA THR A 349 20.44 -6.53 0.82
C THR A 349 21.66 -7.39 0.49
N ARG A 350 22.11 -7.35 -0.78
CA ARG A 350 23.33 -8.07 -1.20
C ARG A 350 24.53 -7.62 -0.35
N GLU A 351 25.48 -8.52 -0.13
CA GLU A 351 26.75 -8.18 0.53
C GLU A 351 27.35 -6.92 -0.13
N GLY A 352 27.52 -5.85 0.65
CA GLY A 352 28.03 -4.57 0.18
C GLY A 352 27.00 -3.49 -0.17
N GLU A 353 25.69 -3.75 -0.12
CA GLU A 353 24.64 -2.72 -0.35
C GLU A 353 24.04 -2.24 0.98
N ALA A 354 24.34 -1.01 1.40
CA ALA A 354 23.78 -0.42 2.63
C ALA A 354 22.44 0.28 2.41
N VAL A 355 22.15 0.69 1.17
CA VAL A 355 21.01 1.53 0.81
C VAL A 355 20.08 0.73 -0.10
N THR A 356 18.81 0.70 0.27
CA THR A 356 17.77 -0.04 -0.43
C THR A 356 17.06 0.85 -1.45
N ALA A 357 16.62 2.03 -1.03
CA ALA A 357 15.89 2.96 -1.88
C ALA A 357 15.93 4.40 -1.34
N ILE A 358 15.65 5.34 -2.23
CA ILE A 358 15.55 6.77 -1.95
C ILE A 358 14.14 7.22 -2.31
N THR A 359 13.45 7.84 -1.35
CA THR A 359 12.12 8.40 -1.53
C THR A 359 12.13 9.89 -1.22
N TYR A 360 11.09 10.59 -1.63
CA TYR A 360 10.95 12.01 -1.37
C TYR A 360 9.48 12.42 -1.30
N GLN A 361 9.22 13.44 -0.48
CA GLN A 361 7.94 14.11 -0.39
C GLN A 361 8.12 15.60 -0.69
N ARG A 362 7.26 16.13 -1.55
CA ARG A 362 7.31 17.51 -2.06
C ARG A 362 6.25 18.38 -1.43
N ASN A 363 6.42 19.69 -1.55
CA ASN A 363 5.46 20.68 -1.03
C ASN A 363 5.15 20.49 0.46
N ILE A 364 6.21 20.30 1.26
CA ILE A 364 6.15 20.18 2.70
C ILE A 364 6.32 21.55 3.34
N THR A 365 5.67 21.75 4.50
CA THR A 365 5.84 22.92 5.35
C THR A 365 6.66 22.54 6.57
N VAL A 366 7.71 23.31 6.85
CA VAL A 366 8.54 23.19 8.06
C VAL A 366 8.25 24.36 8.99
N VAL A 367 8.04 24.07 10.27
CA VAL A 367 7.85 25.05 11.33
C VAL A 367 9.05 25.01 12.27
N ASP A 368 9.78 26.11 12.32
CA ASP A 368 10.90 26.31 13.24
C ASP A 368 10.42 27.05 14.48
N VAL A 369 10.66 26.47 15.65
CA VAL A 369 10.22 26.96 16.95
C VAL A 369 11.45 27.18 17.82
N ASN A 370 11.75 28.43 18.14
CA ASN A 370 12.93 28.82 18.92
C ASN A 370 12.49 29.39 20.28
N SER A 371 13.07 28.91 21.37
CA SER A 371 12.82 29.47 22.70
C SER A 371 13.98 29.17 23.64
N SER A 372 14.59 30.22 24.20
CA SER A 372 15.62 30.09 25.24
C SER A 372 15.10 29.43 26.52
N ARG A 373 13.76 29.41 26.71
CA ARG A 373 13.08 28.76 27.83
C ARG A 373 13.03 27.23 27.72
N MET A 374 13.51 26.65 26.62
CA MET A 374 13.66 25.19 26.48
C MET A 374 14.83 24.64 27.29
N LEU A 375 15.87 25.45 27.52
CA LEU A 375 17.11 24.97 28.10
C LEU A 375 16.91 24.58 29.57
N GLY A 376 17.03 23.29 29.87
CA GLY A 376 16.85 22.74 31.23
C GLY A 376 15.40 22.75 31.74
N ALA A 377 14.42 23.08 30.91
CA ALA A 377 13.01 23.13 31.28
C ALA A 377 12.24 21.87 30.83
N HIS A 378 11.44 21.30 31.72
CA HIS A 378 10.53 20.21 31.36
C HIS A 378 9.21 20.75 30.79
N GLY A 379 8.57 19.99 29.90
CA GLY A 379 7.20 20.27 29.43
C GLY A 379 7.06 21.18 28.20
N PHE A 380 8.15 21.77 27.69
CA PHE A 380 8.07 22.57 26.46
C PHE A 380 7.58 21.75 25.26
N LEU A 381 8.19 20.59 25.01
CA LEU A 381 7.77 19.68 23.93
C LEU A 381 6.34 19.19 24.12
N ALA A 382 5.95 18.85 25.35
CA ALA A 382 4.57 18.44 25.65
C ALA A 382 3.56 19.55 25.30
N ARG A 383 3.88 20.81 25.63
CA ARG A 383 3.05 21.96 25.25
C ARG A 383 2.99 22.16 23.74
N LEU A 384 4.13 22.08 23.05
CA LEU A 384 4.22 22.20 21.59
C LEU A 384 3.36 21.14 20.87
N PHE A 385 3.52 19.87 21.24
CA PHE A 385 2.74 18.77 20.66
C PHE A 385 1.26 18.84 21.04
N SER A 386 0.91 19.30 22.25
CA SER A 386 -0.49 19.50 22.65
C SER A 386 -1.20 20.56 21.80
N VAL A 387 -0.50 21.64 21.40
CA VAL A 387 -1.08 22.64 20.49
C VAL A 387 -1.35 22.03 19.11
N CYS A 388 -0.46 21.19 18.59
CA CYS A 388 -0.65 20.52 17.30
C CYS A 388 -1.82 19.53 17.35
N ASP A 389 -1.91 18.73 18.41
CA ASP A 389 -3.00 17.79 18.66
C ASP A 389 -4.37 18.49 18.75
N GLN A 390 -4.48 19.59 19.50
CA GLN A 390 -5.72 20.39 19.59
C GLN A 390 -6.19 20.95 18.24
N LEU A 391 -5.29 21.14 17.28
CA LEU A 391 -5.59 21.61 15.93
C LEU A 391 -5.78 20.45 14.93
N ASN A 392 -5.64 19.20 15.37
CA ASN A 392 -5.58 18.01 14.53
C ASN A 392 -4.57 18.21 13.40
N ILE A 393 -3.32 18.55 13.76
CA ILE A 393 -2.19 18.69 12.83
C ILE A 393 -1.25 17.51 13.08
N SER A 394 -1.05 16.68 12.06
CA SER A 394 -0.06 15.61 12.07
C SER A 394 1.34 16.15 11.78
N ILE A 395 2.35 15.56 12.43
CA ILE A 395 3.76 15.94 12.32
C ILE A 395 4.52 14.74 11.76
N ASP A 396 5.36 14.96 10.75
CA ASP A 396 6.12 13.88 10.08
C ASP A 396 7.52 13.72 10.68
N VAL A 397 8.31 14.79 10.68
CA VAL A 397 9.72 14.77 11.07
C VAL A 397 9.98 15.82 12.14
N VAL A 398 10.74 15.43 13.15
CA VAL A 398 11.17 16.31 14.24
C VAL A 398 12.70 16.33 14.30
N ALA A 399 13.27 17.52 14.44
CA ALA A 399 14.67 17.74 14.77
C ALA A 399 14.78 18.77 15.90
N THR A 400 15.70 18.55 16.84
CA THR A 400 15.86 19.40 18.03
C THR A 400 17.29 19.89 18.19
N SER A 401 17.45 21.12 18.66
CA SER A 401 18.66 21.64 19.30
C SER A 401 18.38 21.93 20.78
N GLU A 402 19.35 22.50 21.49
CA GLU A 402 19.22 22.91 22.89
C GLU A 402 18.10 23.95 23.11
N VAL A 403 17.82 24.79 22.11
CA VAL A 403 16.88 25.92 22.21
C VAL A 403 15.92 26.04 21.04
N SER A 404 15.88 25.05 20.14
CA SER A 404 14.97 25.05 19.00
C SER A 404 14.43 23.67 18.65
N VAL A 405 13.24 23.66 18.05
CA VAL A 405 12.60 22.47 17.46
C VAL A 405 12.18 22.83 16.05
N SER A 406 12.53 22.00 15.08
CA SER A 406 12.03 22.07 13.71
C SER A 406 11.10 20.89 13.46
N LEU A 407 9.90 21.18 12.98
CA LEU A 407 8.84 20.20 12.73
C LEU A 407 8.43 20.26 11.25
N SER A 408 8.33 19.14 10.55
CA SER A 408 7.61 19.10 9.28
C SER A 408 6.16 18.68 9.50
N LEU A 409 5.24 19.34 8.81
CA LEU A 409 3.81 19.05 8.87
C LEU A 409 3.41 18.13 7.72
N GLU A 410 2.36 17.33 7.94
CA GLU A 410 1.77 16.49 6.90
C GLU A 410 1.40 17.31 5.65
N GLN A 411 1.64 16.71 4.49
CA GLN A 411 1.32 17.32 3.20
C GLN A 411 -0.16 17.71 3.13
N ASN A 412 -0.45 18.89 2.56
CA ASN A 412 -1.81 19.45 2.44
C ASN A 412 -2.47 19.84 3.77
N THR A 413 -1.72 19.98 4.87
CA THR A 413 -2.24 20.64 6.07
C THR A 413 -2.85 22.01 5.69
N PRO A 414 -4.13 22.28 6.02
CA PRO A 414 -4.80 23.53 5.64
C PRO A 414 -4.06 24.78 6.13
N GLU A 415 -3.92 25.76 5.25
CA GLU A 415 -3.21 27.01 5.54
C GLU A 415 -3.79 27.75 6.78
N SER A 416 -5.12 27.69 6.97
CA SER A 416 -5.79 28.25 8.14
C SER A 416 -5.32 27.61 9.46
N LYS A 417 -5.05 26.29 9.47
CA LYS A 417 -4.51 25.59 10.64
C LYS A 417 -3.06 25.98 10.89
N ILE A 418 -2.26 26.14 9.84
CA ILE A 418 -0.85 26.55 9.94
C ILE A 418 -0.73 27.95 10.54
N GLU A 419 -1.58 28.88 10.12
CA GLU A 419 -1.58 30.23 10.67
C GLU A 419 -2.02 30.25 12.14
N THR A 420 -3.07 29.50 12.47
CA THR A 420 -3.52 29.34 13.87
C THR A 420 -2.43 28.71 14.76
N LEU A 421 -1.70 27.73 14.22
CA LEU A 421 -0.56 27.12 14.91
C LEU A 421 0.53 28.16 15.18
N ARG A 422 0.92 28.95 14.17
CA ARG A 422 1.91 30.03 14.30
C ARG A 422 1.53 31.03 15.40
N GLU A 423 0.27 31.47 15.43
CA GLU A 423 -0.23 32.39 16.44
C GLU A 423 -0.14 31.81 17.85
N ARG A 424 -0.60 30.56 18.05
CA ARG A 424 -0.57 29.89 19.36
C ARG A 424 0.84 29.64 19.87
N LEU A 425 1.76 29.26 19.00
CA LEU A 425 3.16 29.02 19.37
C LEU A 425 3.92 30.33 19.66
N SER A 426 3.55 31.43 18.99
CA SER A 426 4.15 32.75 19.22
C SER A 426 3.94 33.27 20.65
N ALA A 427 2.96 32.74 21.39
CA ALA A 427 2.71 33.11 22.78
C ALA A 427 3.84 32.68 23.75
N PHE A 428 4.70 31.75 23.36
CA PHE A 428 5.77 31.22 24.23
C PHE A 428 7.08 30.88 23.50
N SER A 429 7.18 31.19 22.21
CA SER A 429 8.35 30.94 21.36
C SER A 429 8.41 31.93 20.19
N THR A 430 9.55 32.00 19.51
CA THR A 430 9.65 32.61 18.18
C THR A 430 9.40 31.52 17.14
N THR A 431 8.38 31.69 16.30
CA THR A 431 7.96 30.69 15.32
C THR A 431 8.14 31.20 13.89
N ALA A 432 8.85 30.45 13.06
CA ALA A 432 8.99 30.71 11.62
C ALA A 432 8.37 29.57 10.81
N VAL A 433 7.61 29.90 9.78
CA VAL A 433 6.98 28.92 8.89
C VAL A 433 7.65 28.98 7.52
N ARG A 434 8.25 27.87 7.11
CA ARG A 434 8.99 27.71 5.85
C ARG A 434 8.22 26.77 4.93
N ARG A 435 7.62 27.32 3.88
CA ARG A 435 6.87 26.58 2.84
C ARG A 435 7.79 26.20 1.69
N GLY A 436 7.29 25.35 0.78
CA GLY A 436 8.02 24.98 -0.43
C GLY A 436 9.27 24.14 -0.14
N LYS A 437 9.17 23.22 0.83
CA LYS A 437 10.24 22.30 1.19
C LYS A 437 9.99 20.90 0.65
N ALA A 438 11.04 20.10 0.59
CA ALA A 438 10.95 18.68 0.31
C ALA A 438 11.74 17.88 1.32
N LEU A 439 11.17 16.76 1.74
CA LEU A 439 11.85 15.74 2.53
C LEU A 439 12.39 14.68 1.58
N ILE A 440 13.65 14.30 1.75
CA ILE A 440 14.28 13.19 1.05
C ILE A 440 14.69 12.17 2.10
N SER A 441 14.29 10.92 1.90
CA SER A 441 14.55 9.81 2.81
C SER A 441 15.37 8.75 2.11
N VAL A 442 16.49 8.38 2.72
CA VAL A 442 17.36 7.29 2.28
C VAL A 442 17.10 6.10 3.19
N VAL A 443 16.49 5.06 2.65
CA VAL A 443 16.10 3.86 3.38
C VAL A 443 17.06 2.72 3.08
N GLY A 444 17.51 2.01 4.10
CA GLY A 444 18.51 0.95 3.97
C GLY A 444 18.80 0.24 5.29
N ASN A 445 19.87 -0.54 5.34
CA ASN A 445 20.45 -1.01 6.59
C ASN A 445 21.69 -0.16 6.90
N LEU A 446 21.47 1.02 7.47
CA LEU A 446 22.54 2.01 7.64
C LEU A 446 23.42 1.72 8.86
N HIS A 447 23.10 0.70 9.68
CA HIS A 447 23.80 0.43 10.95
C HIS A 447 25.32 0.28 10.79
N GLN A 448 25.77 -0.48 9.78
CA GLN A 448 27.19 -0.81 9.61
C GLN A 448 27.96 0.24 8.78
N ARG A 449 27.28 0.98 7.90
CA ARG A 449 27.91 1.89 6.92
C ARG A 449 27.39 3.33 6.99
N CYS A 450 26.82 3.70 8.14
CA CYS A 450 26.20 5.01 8.37
C CYS A 450 27.12 6.17 7.95
N ASN A 451 28.35 6.19 8.47
CA ASN A 451 29.28 7.29 8.22
C ASN A 451 29.61 7.43 6.73
N GLU A 452 29.78 6.31 6.03
CA GLU A 452 30.06 6.29 4.60
C GLU A 452 28.88 6.81 3.79
N VAL A 453 27.66 6.34 4.09
CA VAL A 453 26.43 6.76 3.40
C VAL A 453 26.17 8.25 3.62
N VAL A 454 26.27 8.73 4.86
CA VAL A 454 26.08 10.16 5.17
C VAL A 454 27.14 11.02 4.48
N ALA A 455 28.41 10.60 4.48
CA ALA A 455 29.47 11.32 3.79
C ALA A 455 29.22 11.41 2.26
N GLN A 456 28.79 10.32 1.63
CA GLN A 456 28.44 10.29 0.21
C GLN A 456 27.26 11.21 -0.11
N ILE A 457 26.21 11.22 0.72
CA ILE A 457 25.06 12.12 0.56
C ILE A 457 25.52 13.58 0.63
N CYS A 458 26.28 13.95 1.67
CA CYS A 458 26.77 15.31 1.83
C CYS A 458 27.67 15.76 0.68
N LEU A 459 28.57 14.88 0.20
CA LEU A 459 29.44 15.18 -0.93
C LEU A 459 28.66 15.35 -2.24
N ALA A 460 27.69 14.47 -2.50
CA ALA A 460 26.83 14.55 -3.68
C ALA A 460 26.04 15.86 -3.71
N LEU A 461 25.43 16.24 -2.59
CA LEU A 461 24.67 17.49 -2.46
C LEU A 461 25.57 18.73 -2.56
N SER A 462 26.75 18.70 -1.94
CA SER A 462 27.72 19.79 -2.01
C SER A 462 28.19 20.02 -3.45
N THR A 463 28.41 18.96 -4.23
CA THR A 463 28.84 19.04 -5.64
C THR A 463 27.82 19.77 -6.52
N ILE A 464 26.52 19.62 -6.23
CA ILE A 464 25.45 20.28 -6.98
C ILE A 464 24.99 21.61 -6.35
N GLY A 465 25.61 22.04 -5.25
CA GLY A 465 25.31 23.29 -4.55
C GLY A 465 23.99 23.26 -3.76
N VAL A 466 23.52 22.09 -3.34
CA VAL A 466 22.28 21.94 -2.56
C VAL A 466 22.61 21.85 -1.07
N SER A 467 21.96 22.70 -0.27
CA SER A 467 22.16 22.77 1.17
C SER A 467 21.05 22.05 1.93
N ILE A 468 21.44 21.21 2.89
CA ILE A 468 20.52 20.56 3.82
C ILE A 468 20.05 21.57 4.87
N GLN A 469 18.76 21.55 5.18
CA GLN A 469 18.13 22.49 6.14
C GLN A 469 17.70 21.82 7.45
N LEU A 470 17.39 20.53 7.40
CA LEU A 470 16.99 19.70 8.54
C LEU A 470 17.52 18.30 8.31
N ILE A 471 17.99 17.63 9.36
CA ILE A 471 18.37 16.22 9.34
C ILE A 471 17.62 15.52 10.47
N SER A 472 17.06 14.35 10.18
CA SER A 472 16.50 13.45 11.16
C SER A 472 17.04 12.06 10.92
N PHE A 473 17.73 11.54 11.94
CA PHE A 473 18.32 10.21 11.91
C PHE A 473 18.13 9.58 13.29
N GLY A 474 17.24 8.59 13.34
CA GLY A 474 16.80 7.95 14.57
C GLY A 474 17.61 6.72 14.97
N SER A 475 17.17 6.08 16.06
CA SER A 475 17.78 4.86 16.60
C SER A 475 17.59 3.63 15.71
N SER A 476 16.52 3.60 14.91
CA SER A 476 16.20 2.46 14.04
C SER A 476 17.20 2.29 12.89
N LYS A 477 18.03 3.32 12.59
CA LYS A 477 19.03 3.41 11.49
C LYS A 477 18.61 2.75 10.15
N VAL A 478 17.31 2.61 9.92
CA VAL A 478 16.74 2.14 8.65
C VAL A 478 16.45 3.29 7.71
N ASN A 479 16.34 4.50 8.23
CA ASN A 479 15.97 5.69 7.48
C ASN A 479 16.83 6.90 7.90
N PHE A 480 17.37 7.59 6.91
CA PHE A 480 18.03 8.88 7.05
C PHE A 480 17.23 9.92 6.23
N THR A 481 16.54 10.82 6.93
CA THR A 481 15.69 11.84 6.31
C THR A 481 16.33 13.21 6.44
N PHE A 482 16.26 14.01 5.39
CA PHE A 482 16.70 15.39 5.44
C PHE A 482 15.84 16.30 4.55
N CYS A 483 15.88 17.59 4.83
CA CYS A 483 15.06 18.60 4.17
C CYS A 483 15.90 19.48 3.23
N VAL A 484 15.37 19.74 2.04
CA VAL A 484 15.91 20.66 1.04
C VAL A 484 14.79 21.57 0.50
N ASP A 485 15.15 22.55 -0.33
CA ASP A 485 14.15 23.32 -1.07
C ASP A 485 13.45 22.44 -2.11
N ASP A 486 12.12 22.60 -2.27
CA ASP A 486 11.31 21.75 -3.15
C ASP A 486 11.77 21.83 -4.62
N SER A 487 12.29 22.99 -5.03
CA SER A 487 12.86 23.20 -6.38
C SER A 487 14.08 22.31 -6.67
N GLU A 488 14.79 21.88 -5.64
CA GLU A 488 16.02 21.08 -5.75
C GLU A 488 15.78 19.57 -5.53
N ALA A 489 14.58 19.17 -5.12
CA ALA A 489 14.28 17.81 -4.69
C ALA A 489 14.68 16.74 -5.72
N HIS A 490 14.28 16.93 -6.98
CA HIS A 490 14.57 15.96 -8.04
C HIS A 490 16.07 15.87 -8.38
N ARG A 491 16.76 17.02 -8.40
CA ARG A 491 18.22 17.08 -8.64
C ARG A 491 18.99 16.39 -7.51
N ALA A 492 18.58 16.64 -6.28
CA ALA A 492 19.14 16.01 -5.09
C ALA A 492 18.93 14.49 -5.10
N VAL A 493 17.72 14.01 -5.37
CA VAL A 493 17.42 12.56 -5.46
C VAL A 493 18.26 11.87 -6.53
N GLN A 494 18.39 12.47 -7.72
CA GLN A 494 19.22 11.92 -8.80
C GLN A 494 20.70 11.84 -8.39
N ALA A 495 21.27 12.94 -7.89
CA ALA A 495 22.68 12.99 -7.49
C ALA A 495 23.02 12.00 -6.37
N ILE A 496 22.12 11.84 -5.40
CA ILE A 496 22.29 10.87 -4.31
C ILE A 496 22.16 9.44 -4.82
N HIS A 497 21.21 9.18 -5.74
CA HIS A 497 21.08 7.86 -6.34
C HIS A 497 22.35 7.48 -7.11
N ASP A 498 22.90 8.41 -7.90
CA ASP A 498 24.15 8.18 -8.64
C ASP A 498 25.33 7.88 -7.69
N ALA A 499 25.46 8.65 -6.61
CA ALA A 499 26.52 8.45 -5.62
C ALA A 499 26.39 7.10 -4.89
N LEU A 500 25.19 6.75 -4.42
CA LEU A 500 24.99 5.57 -3.56
C LEU A 500 24.92 4.25 -4.34
N PHE A 501 24.44 4.26 -5.60
CA PHE A 501 24.21 3.04 -6.39
C PHE A 501 25.20 2.83 -7.54
N PHE A 502 25.91 3.87 -8.00
CA PHE A 502 26.81 3.78 -9.16
C PHE A 502 28.25 4.25 -8.90
N ALA A 503 28.49 5.10 -7.90
CA ALA A 503 29.82 5.60 -7.55
C ALA A 503 30.13 5.52 -6.04
N PRO A 504 30.03 4.33 -5.40
CA PRO A 504 30.30 4.22 -3.97
C PRO A 504 31.77 4.57 -3.68
N LEU A 505 31.98 5.45 -2.69
CA LEU A 505 33.32 5.80 -2.21
C LEU A 505 34.04 4.52 -1.76
N SER A 506 35.12 4.17 -2.46
CA SER A 506 36.08 3.17 -1.98
C SER A 506 37.01 3.86 -0.99
N LEU A 507 36.59 3.99 0.26
CA LEU A 507 37.52 4.31 1.35
C LEU A 507 38.35 3.06 1.61
N THR A 508 39.47 2.91 0.89
CA THR A 508 40.46 1.87 1.18
C THR A 508 40.85 2.00 2.65
N SER A 509 40.61 0.95 3.43
CA SER A 509 41.07 0.86 4.81
C SER A 509 42.60 0.99 4.81
N SER A 510 43.12 2.17 5.12
CA SER A 510 44.52 2.29 5.51
C SER A 510 44.67 1.46 6.78
N THR A 511 45.36 0.33 6.66
CA THR A 511 45.85 -0.48 7.76
C THR A 511 46.28 0.43 8.91
N ARG A 512 45.60 0.35 10.05
CA ARG A 512 46.10 0.91 11.30
C ARG A 512 47.49 0.31 11.50
N GLY A 513 48.52 1.13 11.32
CA GLY A 513 49.89 0.74 11.63
C GLY A 513 49.94 0.31 13.09
N GLU A 514 50.33 -0.93 13.31
CA GLU A 514 50.85 -1.36 14.60
C GLU A 514 52.07 -0.49 14.90
N SER A 515 51.95 0.33 15.93
CA SER A 515 53.08 1.05 16.50
C SER A 515 53.84 0.04 17.38
N PRO A 516 55.13 -0.25 17.13
CA PRO A 516 55.87 -1.16 17.97
C PRO A 516 56.24 -0.43 19.27
N VAL A 517 55.84 -1.00 20.40
CA VAL A 517 56.49 -0.82 21.70
C VAL A 517 56.82 -2.20 22.24
#